data_AF-A0A1I7U094-F1
#
_entry.id   AF-A0A1I7U094-F1
#
_cell.length_a   1.000
_cell.length_b   1.000
_cell.length_c   1.000
_cell.angle_alpha   90.00
_cell.angle_beta   90.00
_cell.angle_gamma   90.00
#
_symmetry.space_group_name_H-M   'P 1'
#
loop_
_entity.id
_entity.type
_entity.pdbx_description
1 polymer ?
#
loop_
_entity_poly.entity_id
_entity_poly.type
_entity_poly.pdbx_seq_one_letter_code
_entity_poly.pdbx_strand_id
1 'polypeptide(L)'
;MKLIIVIFMYLFSTVTAHRSKRDSCESTYGGWTEWTACDSDCGFCGTQTRSRECAPVAGCSEVTCSGDSTESQPCSTTDDVCLAPSPSCCPHTYKKMADISTRRFYCGLEE
;
A
#
# COMPACT_ATOMS: atom_id res chain seq x y z
N MET A 1 -58.52 -9.56 -41.37
CA MET A 1 -57.26 -10.34 -41.24
C MET A 1 -56.01 -9.50 -40.93
N LYS A 2 -56.10 -8.16 -40.81
CA LYS A 2 -54.97 -7.28 -40.41
C LYS A 2 -54.86 -7.03 -38.89
N LEU A 3 -55.87 -7.40 -38.10
CA LEU A 3 -55.89 -7.18 -36.64
C LEU A 3 -55.17 -8.27 -35.82
N ILE A 4 -54.97 -9.48 -36.35
CA ILE A 4 -54.41 -10.62 -35.59
C ILE A 4 -52.87 -10.54 -35.50
N ILE A 5 -52.21 -9.95 -36.50
CA ILE A 5 -50.74 -9.87 -36.59
C ILE A 5 -50.16 -8.94 -35.52
N VAL A 6 -50.90 -7.90 -35.15
CA VAL A 6 -50.48 -6.88 -34.18
C VAL A 6 -50.42 -7.48 -32.76
N ILE A 7 -51.32 -8.42 -32.43
CA ILE A 7 -51.35 -9.10 -31.12
C ILE A 7 -50.14 -10.02 -30.94
N PHE A 8 -49.65 -10.66 -32.02
CA PHE A 8 -48.47 -11.53 -31.97
C PHE A 8 -47.17 -10.76 -31.71
N MET A 9 -47.08 -9.50 -32.16
CA MET A 9 -45.94 -8.63 -31.85
C MET A 9 -45.95 -8.11 -30.40
N TYR A 10 -47.14 -8.01 -29.77
CA TYR A 10 -47.26 -7.66 -28.35
C TYR A 10 -46.90 -8.82 -27.40
N LEU A 11 -46.78 -10.06 -27.90
CA LEU A 11 -46.30 -11.22 -27.13
C LEU A 11 -44.77 -11.34 -27.12
N PHE A 12 -44.06 -10.63 -27.99
CA PHE A 12 -42.60 -10.45 -27.89
C PHE A 12 -42.30 -9.31 -26.90
N SER A 13 -42.64 -9.54 -25.62
CA SER A 13 -42.19 -8.67 -24.54
C SER A 13 -40.68 -8.50 -24.68
N THR A 14 -40.26 -7.25 -24.87
CA THR A 14 -38.87 -6.88 -25.10
C THR A 14 -38.03 -7.42 -23.96
N VAL A 15 -37.26 -8.47 -24.22
CA VAL A 15 -36.23 -8.96 -23.30
C VAL A 15 -35.25 -7.81 -23.16
N THR A 16 -35.43 -6.98 -22.13
CA THR A 16 -34.51 -5.91 -21.77
C THR A 16 -33.22 -6.58 -21.34
N ALA A 17 -32.21 -6.57 -22.20
CA ALA A 17 -30.86 -6.96 -21.84
C ALA A 17 -30.34 -6.02 -20.76
N HIS A 18 -30.52 -6.38 -19.49
CA HIS A 18 -29.88 -5.71 -18.38
C HIS A 18 -28.38 -6.00 -18.47
N ARG A 19 -27.62 -5.03 -18.96
CA ARG A 19 -26.16 -5.04 -18.84
C ARG A 19 -25.83 -4.81 -17.37
N SER A 20 -25.74 -5.88 -16.59
CA SER A 20 -25.16 -5.83 -15.26
C SER A 20 -23.72 -5.33 -15.40
N LYS A 21 -23.41 -4.18 -14.80
CA LYS A 21 -22.05 -3.67 -14.72
C LYS A 21 -21.30 -4.69 -13.85
N ARG A 22 -20.30 -5.37 -14.40
CA ARG A 22 -19.44 -6.24 -13.60
C ARG A 22 -18.68 -5.34 -12.63
N ASP A 23 -18.82 -5.57 -11.33
CA ASP A 23 -17.99 -4.90 -10.34
C ASP A 23 -16.52 -5.30 -10.57
N SER A 24 -15.61 -4.34 -10.39
CA SER A 24 -14.18 -4.58 -10.53
C SER A 24 -13.69 -5.46 -9.39
N CYS A 25 -12.91 -6.51 -9.71
CA CYS A 25 -12.25 -7.34 -8.71
C CYS A 25 -10.92 -6.73 -8.20
N GLU A 26 -10.69 -5.45 -8.44
CA GLU A 26 -9.52 -4.76 -7.91
C GLU A 26 -9.67 -4.58 -6.39
N SER A 27 -8.75 -5.20 -5.65
CA SER A 27 -8.72 -5.13 -4.20
C SER A 27 -8.00 -3.86 -3.76
N THR A 28 -8.37 -3.34 -2.59
CA THR A 28 -7.72 -2.17 -2.01
C THR A 28 -7.03 -2.56 -0.71
N TYR A 29 -5.88 -1.94 -0.47
CA TYR A 29 -5.23 -2.07 0.81
C TYR A 29 -6.04 -1.38 1.90
N GLY A 30 -6.11 -2.00 3.08
CA GLY A 30 -6.53 -1.34 4.30
C GLY A 30 -5.52 -0.30 4.78
N GLY A 31 -5.74 0.19 6.00
CA GLY A 31 -4.78 1.08 6.66
C GLY A 31 -3.44 0.38 6.90
N TRP A 32 -2.37 1.17 6.91
CA TRP A 32 -1.09 0.72 7.43
C TRP A 32 -1.20 0.44 8.94
N THR A 33 -0.49 -0.59 9.40
CA THR A 33 -0.22 -0.77 10.83
C THR A 33 0.62 0.39 11.36
N GLU A 34 0.66 0.51 12.68
CA GLU A 34 1.72 1.28 13.33
C GLU A 34 3.09 0.73 12.95
N TRP A 35 4.09 1.61 12.98
CA TRP A 35 5.48 1.21 12.82
C TRP A 35 5.92 0.30 13.98
N THR A 36 6.73 -0.70 13.68
CA THR A 36 7.42 -1.47 14.72
C THR A 36 8.33 -0.55 15.55
N ALA A 37 8.68 -1.01 16.76
CA ALA A 37 9.76 -0.39 17.49
C ALA A 37 11.04 -0.37 16.64
N CYS A 38 11.84 0.68 16.81
CA CYS A 38 13.14 0.78 16.17
C CYS A 38 14.07 -0.29 16.76
N ASP A 39 14.75 -1.05 15.90
CA ASP A 39 15.63 -2.16 16.31
C ASP A 39 17.05 -1.71 16.77
N SER A 40 17.32 -0.40 16.75
CA SER A 40 18.55 0.20 17.26
C SER A 40 18.27 1.50 18.00
N ASP A 41 19.11 1.78 18.99
CA ASP A 41 19.02 2.88 19.93
C ASP A 41 20.14 3.92 19.77
N CYS A 42 20.88 3.88 18.65
CA CYS A 42 21.95 4.84 18.36
C CYS A 42 22.04 5.17 16.87
N GLY A 43 22.64 6.34 16.56
CA GLY A 43 23.26 6.67 15.28
C GLY A 43 22.36 6.67 14.04
N PHE A 44 21.03 6.74 14.19
CA PHE A 44 20.08 6.49 13.09
C PHE A 44 20.27 5.13 12.42
N CYS A 45 20.69 4.16 13.21
CA CYS A 45 21.05 2.86 12.72
C CYS A 45 19.92 1.86 12.64
N GLY A 46 18.77 2.20 13.22
CA GLY A 46 17.68 1.26 13.31
C GLY A 46 16.82 1.26 12.05
N THR A 47 16.07 0.18 11.90
CA THR A 47 15.01 0.04 10.92
C THR A 47 13.70 -0.20 11.66
N GLN A 48 12.65 0.45 11.17
CA GLN A 48 11.28 0.14 11.56
C GLN A 48 10.48 -0.23 10.33
N THR A 49 9.50 -1.10 10.53
CA THR A 49 8.68 -1.66 9.46
C THR A 49 7.21 -1.48 9.80
N ARG A 50 6.37 -1.34 8.78
CA ARG A 50 4.92 -1.41 8.89
C ARG A 50 4.35 -2.26 7.77
N SER A 51 3.16 -2.80 7.96
CA SER A 51 2.48 -3.61 6.96
C SER A 51 1.04 -3.16 6.75
N ARG A 52 0.41 -3.62 5.68
CA ARG A 52 -0.99 -3.39 5.38
C ARG A 52 -1.59 -4.62 4.72
N GLU A 53 -2.88 -4.83 4.93
CA GLU A 53 -3.58 -6.00 4.39
C GLU A 53 -4.38 -5.65 3.13
N CYS A 54 -4.33 -6.51 2.13
CA CYS A 54 -5.13 -6.38 0.90
C CYS A 54 -6.44 -7.15 1.07
N ALA A 55 -7.58 -6.45 1.12
CA ALA A 55 -8.86 -7.07 1.42
C ALA A 55 -9.54 -7.62 0.16
N PRO A 56 -10.09 -8.84 0.19
CA PRO A 56 -10.80 -9.43 -0.95
C PRO A 56 -12.09 -8.68 -1.27
N VAL A 57 -12.41 -8.58 -2.57
CA VAL A 57 -13.72 -8.09 -3.04
C VAL A 57 -14.73 -9.24 -3.02
N ALA A 58 -15.89 -9.03 -2.40
CA ALA A 58 -16.94 -10.04 -2.31
C ALA A 58 -17.38 -10.51 -3.72
N GLY A 59 -17.38 -11.83 -3.95
CA GLY A 59 -17.73 -12.44 -5.24
C GLY A 59 -16.56 -12.54 -6.24
N CYS A 60 -15.36 -12.09 -5.86
CA CYS A 60 -14.13 -12.29 -6.63
C CYS A 60 -13.29 -13.40 -6.00
N SER A 61 -12.66 -14.22 -6.85
CA SER A 61 -11.78 -15.32 -6.40
C SER A 61 -10.33 -14.89 -6.18
N GLU A 62 -9.92 -13.78 -6.80
CA GLU A 62 -8.55 -13.27 -6.75
C GLU A 62 -8.48 -12.00 -5.91
N VAL A 63 -7.38 -11.85 -5.17
CA VAL A 63 -7.08 -10.66 -4.38
C VAL A 63 -5.84 -10.01 -4.98
N THR A 64 -6.03 -8.86 -5.62
CA THR A 64 -4.95 -8.15 -6.30
C THR A 64 -4.94 -6.69 -5.86
N CYS A 65 -3.88 -6.30 -5.16
CA CYS A 65 -3.57 -4.90 -4.84
C CYS A 65 -2.30 -4.46 -5.56
N SER A 66 -2.28 -3.20 -6.01
CA SER A 66 -1.08 -2.59 -6.60
C SER A 66 -0.19 -1.96 -5.51
N GLY A 67 1.12 -2.23 -5.58
CA GLY A 67 2.13 -1.72 -4.64
C GLY A 67 2.42 -2.64 -3.46
N ASP A 68 3.37 -2.26 -2.62
CA ASP A 68 3.93 -3.14 -1.59
C ASP A 68 2.99 -3.31 -0.38
N SER A 69 3.00 -4.50 0.21
CA SER A 69 2.27 -4.82 1.46
C SER A 69 3.06 -4.48 2.72
N THR A 70 4.35 -4.17 2.57
CA THR A 70 5.30 -3.89 3.64
C THR A 70 6.12 -2.67 3.27
N GLU A 71 6.46 -1.86 4.27
CA GLU A 71 7.31 -0.69 4.12
C GLU A 71 8.32 -0.65 5.26
N SER A 72 9.55 -0.25 4.95
CA SER A 72 10.64 -0.13 5.93
C SER A 72 11.34 1.20 5.77
N GLN A 73 11.73 1.82 6.89
CA GLN A 73 12.47 3.07 6.91
C GLN A 73 13.51 3.12 8.03
N PRO A 74 14.57 3.93 7.87
CA PRO A 74 15.52 4.21 8.96
C PRO A 74 14.82 4.89 10.14
N CYS A 75 15.29 4.60 11.35
CA CYS A 75 14.77 5.19 12.58
C CYS A 75 15.87 5.35 13.64
N SER A 76 15.53 6.09 14.69
CA SER A 76 16.30 6.15 15.93
C SER A 76 15.40 6.53 17.10
N THR A 77 15.70 5.99 18.27
CA THR A 77 15.05 6.37 19.53
C THR A 77 15.85 7.41 20.33
N THR A 78 17.11 7.68 19.95
CA THR A 78 18.02 8.61 20.63
C THR A 78 18.81 9.44 19.62
N ASP A 79 19.60 10.39 20.12
CA ASP A 79 20.59 11.13 19.33
C ASP A 79 22.04 10.65 19.59
N ASP A 80 22.18 9.54 20.33
CA ASP A 80 23.50 9.03 20.70
C ASP A 80 24.20 8.46 19.49
N VAL A 81 25.52 8.67 19.40
CA VAL A 81 26.34 8.10 18.33
C VAL A 81 26.68 6.67 18.68
N CYS A 82 26.49 5.74 17.74
CA CYS A 82 26.97 4.38 17.91
C CYS A 82 28.50 4.38 18.06
N LEU A 83 29.00 3.83 19.17
CA LEU A 83 30.43 3.67 19.38
C LEU A 83 30.99 2.53 18.52
N ALA A 84 32.24 2.65 18.12
CA ALA A 84 32.92 1.57 17.40
C ALA A 84 32.88 0.27 18.24
N PRO A 85 32.69 -0.91 17.63
CA PRO A 85 32.74 -1.19 16.19
C PRO A 85 31.37 -1.32 15.48
N SER A 86 30.44 -0.38 15.64
CA SER A 86 29.18 -0.39 14.87
C SER A 86 29.39 -0.08 13.37
N PRO A 87 28.70 -0.79 12.45
CA PRO A 87 28.76 -0.52 11.01
C PRO A 87 28.12 0.84 10.66
N SER A 88 28.38 1.39 9.47
CA SER A 88 27.65 2.55 8.96
C SER A 88 26.24 2.13 8.54
N CYS A 89 25.21 2.73 9.11
CA CYS A 89 23.91 2.09 9.18
C CYS A 89 22.84 2.57 8.21
N CYS A 90 23.14 3.56 7.36
CA CYS A 90 22.17 3.94 6.34
C CYS A 90 22.05 2.81 5.30
N PRO A 91 20.86 2.24 5.08
CA PRO A 91 20.66 1.24 4.03
C PRO A 91 21.08 1.82 2.68
N HIS A 92 21.42 0.98 1.70
CA HIS A 92 21.99 1.44 0.41
C HIS A 92 21.14 2.49 -0.35
N THR A 93 19.83 2.53 -0.10
CA THR A 93 18.90 3.54 -0.64
C THR A 93 18.96 4.91 0.04
N TYR A 94 19.66 5.01 1.17
CA TYR A 94 19.78 6.21 1.98
C TYR A 94 21.23 6.65 2.11
N LYS A 95 21.47 7.96 2.19
CA LYS A 95 22.77 8.54 2.48
C LYS A 95 22.81 9.09 3.89
N LYS A 96 23.99 9.01 4.52
CA LYS A 96 24.25 9.72 5.77
C LYS A 96 24.25 11.22 5.49
N MET A 97 23.30 11.92 6.08
CA MET A 97 23.13 13.36 6.03
C MET A 97 23.41 13.97 7.41
N ALA A 98 23.71 15.27 7.44
CA ALA A 98 23.92 16.03 8.66
C ALA A 98 22.96 17.21 8.70
N ASP A 99 22.15 17.28 9.77
CA ASP A 99 21.41 18.48 10.12
C ASP A 99 22.31 19.34 11.01
N ILE A 100 22.76 20.46 10.44
CA ILE A 100 23.68 21.40 11.11
C ILE A 100 22.99 22.13 12.27
N SER A 101 21.68 22.36 12.16
CA SER A 101 20.92 23.12 13.16
C SER A 101 20.77 22.32 14.45
N THR A 102 20.47 21.03 14.33
CA THR A 102 20.33 20.10 15.45
C THR A 102 21.62 19.35 15.78
N ARG A 103 22.68 19.55 14.98
CA ARG A 103 23.97 18.83 15.06
C ARG A 103 23.80 17.31 15.03
N ARG A 104 22.86 16.86 14.21
CA ARG A 104 22.40 15.46 14.15
C ARG A 104 22.81 14.81 12.83
N PHE A 105 23.20 13.53 12.88
CA PHE A 105 23.31 12.71 11.68
C PHE A 105 22.02 11.89 11.49
N TYR A 106 21.55 11.80 10.26
CA TYR A 106 20.37 11.01 9.91
C TYR A 106 20.54 10.35 8.52
N CYS A 107 19.69 9.38 8.21
CA CYS A 107 19.66 8.74 6.89
C CYS A 107 18.55 9.36 6.04
N GLY A 108 18.91 10.02 4.94
CA GLY A 108 17.95 10.64 4.01
C GLY A 108 18.02 10.01 2.62
N LEU A 109 16.93 10.13 1.87
CA LEU A 109 16.85 9.69 0.47
C LEU A 109 17.75 10.57 -0.41
N GLU A 110 18.30 9.99 -1.47
CA GLU A 110 18.96 10.74 -2.54
C GLU A 110 17.87 11.37 -3.42
N GLU A 111 17.81 12.70 -3.50
CA GLU A 111 16.98 13.41 -4.49
C GLU A 111 17.57 13.27 -5.91
#